data_AF-A0A9N8WLY6-F1
#
_entry.id   AF-A0A9N8WLY6-F1
#
_cell.length_a   1.000
_cell.length_b   1.000
_cell.length_c   1.000
_cell.angle_alpha   90.00
_cell.angle_beta   90.00
_cell.angle_gamma   90.00
#
_symmetry.space_group_name_H-M   'P 1'
#
loop_
_entity.id
_entity.type
_entity.pdbx_description
1 polymer ?
#
loop_
_entity_poly.entity_id
_entity_poly.type
_entity_poly.pdbx_seq_one_letter_code
_entity_poly.pdbx_strand_id
1 'polypeptide(L)'
;MDEEEDDSHRKSGKKNSASNELDFNVEALEDKMKDIVERLKKTYSTMRAGRASPALLDSIVVPHSTGNTPLKDLAQVIVKDPQNLIVTVQDNSLLKAIDKAIRTSELNLNPLEDTKGLRIPIPKHVTPLFLTFSPTTNKSREKLVTIAKKNAENARQKIRHVRQEGLKDLKKDVRDGFPVDDGNKLAKKFQVIVDKYTKDIDDVLKAKTKEIQNS
;
A
#
# COMPACT_ATOMS: atom_id res chain seq x y z
N MET A 1 30.37 -24.44 -40.18
CA MET A 1 31.41 -23.50 -40.61
C MET A 1 30.79 -22.12 -40.60
N ASP A 2 30.36 -21.62 -39.45
CA ASP A 2 31.03 -21.42 -38.14
C ASP A 2 31.60 -20.00 -38.07
N GLU A 3 31.24 -19.36 -36.94
CA GLU A 3 31.88 -18.22 -36.25
C GLU A 3 31.66 -16.81 -36.85
N GLU A 4 30.93 -15.91 -36.17
CA GLU A 4 31.33 -15.08 -34.98
C GLU A 4 32.42 -14.06 -35.34
N GLU A 5 32.45 -12.78 -34.98
CA GLU A 5 31.90 -11.92 -33.91
C GLU A 5 31.95 -10.46 -34.45
N ASP A 6 30.95 -9.62 -34.18
CA ASP A 6 30.92 -8.54 -33.16
C ASP A 6 32.17 -7.63 -33.06
N ASP A 7 31.97 -6.30 -33.17
CA ASP A 7 32.45 -5.27 -32.22
C ASP A 7 32.59 -3.85 -32.83
N SER A 8 32.01 -2.91 -32.09
CA SER A 8 32.42 -1.51 -31.91
C SER A 8 32.09 -0.45 -32.98
N HIS A 9 31.02 0.31 -32.71
CA HIS A 9 30.99 1.75 -32.99
C HIS A 9 30.80 2.57 -31.71
N ARG A 10 31.95 2.95 -31.16
CA ARG A 10 32.37 4.31 -30.76
C ARG A 10 31.38 5.19 -29.96
N LYS A 11 31.80 5.41 -28.71
CA LYS A 11 31.95 6.70 -28.02
C LYS A 11 30.83 7.74 -28.21
N SER A 12 29.99 7.83 -27.20
CA SER A 12 29.44 9.08 -26.65
C SER A 12 29.47 8.90 -25.14
N GLY A 13 29.96 9.77 -24.29
CA GLY A 13 30.24 11.19 -24.42
C GLY A 13 30.32 11.65 -22.98
N LYS A 14 31.54 11.94 -22.54
CA LYS A 14 31.88 12.48 -21.23
C LYS A 14 31.04 13.74 -20.98
N LYS A 15 30.00 13.68 -20.14
CA LYS A 15 29.35 14.87 -19.61
C LYS A 15 29.92 15.14 -18.22
N ASN A 16 31.00 15.93 -18.23
CA ASN A 16 31.34 16.77 -17.10
C ASN A 16 30.28 17.89 -17.03
N SER A 17 29.53 17.94 -15.93
CA SER A 17 28.98 19.17 -15.38
C SER A 17 29.05 19.04 -13.86
N ALA A 18 30.24 19.28 -13.32
CA ALA A 18 30.47 19.41 -11.88
C ALA A 18 29.95 20.77 -11.42
N SER A 19 28.64 20.87 -11.20
CA SER A 19 28.16 21.55 -10.01
C SER A 19 28.54 20.62 -8.85
N ASN A 20 29.27 21.12 -7.84
CA ASN A 20 29.53 20.36 -6.62
C ASN A 20 28.21 20.25 -5.84
N GLU A 21 27.28 19.45 -6.35
CA GLU A 21 26.10 18.99 -5.63
C GLU A 21 26.59 17.90 -4.69
N LEU A 22 26.48 18.15 -3.39
CA LEU A 22 26.80 17.16 -2.37
C LEU A 22 25.91 15.93 -2.60
N ASP A 23 26.49 14.72 -2.53
CA ASP A 23 25.71 13.48 -2.62
C ASP A 23 24.71 13.41 -1.45
N PHE A 24 25.05 14.01 -0.31
CA PHE A 24 24.21 14.09 0.86
C PHE A 24 23.18 15.24 0.80
N ASN A 25 21.95 14.90 0.43
CA ASN A 25 20.80 15.81 0.51
C ASN A 25 19.81 15.38 1.62
N VAL A 26 19.73 16.18 2.68
CA VAL A 26 18.85 15.93 3.83
C VAL A 26 17.37 15.94 3.43
N GLU A 27 16.95 16.86 2.57
CA GLU A 27 15.54 17.01 2.15
C GLU A 27 15.11 15.81 1.32
N ALA A 28 15.94 15.37 0.37
CA ALA A 28 15.65 14.19 -0.45
C ALA A 28 15.57 12.90 0.39
N LEU A 29 16.42 12.75 1.41
CA LEU A 29 16.38 11.62 2.33
C LEU A 29 15.15 11.69 3.26
N GLU A 30 14.77 12.89 3.70
CA GLU A 30 13.54 13.13 4.47
C GLU A 30 12.29 12.78 3.65
N ASP A 31 12.23 13.19 2.39
CA ASP A 31 11.11 12.85 1.49
C ASP A 31 10.99 11.34 1.30
N LYS A 32 12.10 10.63 1.11
CA LYS A 32 12.10 9.15 1.08
C LYS A 32 11.55 8.53 2.37
N MET A 33 11.89 9.08 3.53
CA MET A 33 11.36 8.59 4.83
C MET A 33 9.88 8.89 4.98
N LYS A 34 9.44 10.08 4.58
CA LYS A 34 8.03 10.47 4.56
C LYS A 34 7.21 9.55 3.67
N ASP A 35 7.69 9.25 2.47
CA ASP A 35 7.10 8.28 1.53
C ASP A 35 6.91 6.90 2.15
N ILE A 36 7.91 6.42 2.91
CA ILE A 36 7.83 5.13 3.62
C ILE A 36 6.68 5.16 4.64
N VAL A 37 6.56 6.24 5.42
CA VAL A 37 5.50 6.41 6.41
C VAL A 37 4.13 6.55 5.75
N GLU A 38 4.01 7.30 4.66
CA GLU A 38 2.75 7.44 3.91
C GLU A 38 2.29 6.11 3.30
N ARG A 39 3.20 5.32 2.73
CA ARG A 39 2.88 3.97 2.24
C ARG A 39 2.43 3.05 3.37
N LEU A 40 3.05 3.16 4.55
CA LEU A 40 2.64 2.39 5.73
C LEU A 40 1.22 2.79 6.16
N LYS A 41 0.92 4.10 6.25
CA LYS A 41 -0.42 4.61 6.57
C LYS A 41 -1.45 4.14 5.56
N LYS A 42 -1.14 4.18 4.26
CA LYS A 42 -2.02 3.67 3.19
C LYS A 42 -2.30 2.18 3.36
N THR A 43 -1.25 1.38 3.62
CA THR A 43 -1.39 -0.06 3.90
C THR A 43 -2.23 -0.34 5.15
N TYR A 44 -2.11 0.48 6.20
CA TYR A 44 -2.95 0.35 7.39
C TYR A 44 -4.39 0.83 7.19
N SER A 45 -4.62 1.77 6.27
CA SER A 45 -5.98 2.18 5.90
C SER A 45 -6.73 1.05 5.19
N THR A 46 -6.05 0.29 4.32
CA THR A 46 -6.64 -0.86 3.63
C THR A 46 -6.87 -2.04 4.56
N MET A 47 -6.01 -2.25 5.58
CA MET A 47 -6.22 -3.27 6.62
C MET A 47 -7.50 -3.05 7.47
N ARG A 48 -8.20 -1.92 7.32
CA ARG A 48 -9.49 -1.64 8.01
C ARG A 48 -10.72 -1.75 7.12
N ALA A 49 -10.60 -2.19 5.87
CA ALA A 49 -11.71 -2.15 4.91
C ALA A 49 -12.75 -3.25 5.17
N GLY A 50 -13.44 -3.18 6.30
CA GLY A 50 -14.84 -3.60 6.48
C GLY A 50 -15.82 -2.44 6.22
N ARG A 51 -15.36 -1.40 5.51
CA ARG A 51 -16.16 -0.26 5.07
C ARG A 51 -16.52 -0.45 3.61
N ALA A 52 -17.79 -0.23 3.30
CA ALA A 52 -18.29 -0.28 1.94
C ALA A 52 -17.61 0.77 1.07
N SER A 53 -16.64 0.33 0.25
CA SER A 53 -15.95 1.15 -0.73
C SER A 53 -16.21 0.58 -2.13
N PRO A 54 -16.59 1.42 -3.12
CA PRO A 54 -16.74 0.98 -4.50
C PRO A 54 -15.49 0.30 -5.06
N ALA A 55 -14.31 0.72 -4.60
CA ALA A 55 -13.02 0.15 -5.01
C ALA A 55 -12.84 -1.33 -4.65
N LEU A 56 -13.65 -1.89 -3.74
CA LEU A 56 -13.63 -3.33 -3.46
C LEU A 56 -14.17 -4.14 -4.65
N LEU A 57 -15.06 -3.57 -5.44
CA LEU A 57 -15.69 -4.23 -6.58
C LEU A 57 -14.93 -3.97 -7.90
N ASP A 58 -13.92 -3.09 -7.90
CA ASP A 58 -13.12 -2.74 -9.08
C ASP A 58 -12.25 -3.92 -9.58
N SER A 59 -11.93 -4.89 -8.72
CA SER A 59 -11.17 -6.09 -9.11
C SER A 59 -12.03 -7.19 -9.74
N ILE A 60 -13.35 -7.04 -9.73
CA ILE A 60 -14.28 -8.06 -10.24
C ILE A 60 -14.40 -7.90 -11.75
N VAL A 61 -14.05 -8.97 -12.45
CA VAL A 61 -14.24 -9.08 -13.90
C VAL A 61 -15.45 -9.97 -14.15
N VAL A 62 -16.38 -9.48 -14.97
CA VAL A 62 -17.61 -10.18 -15.32
C VAL A 62 -17.44 -10.79 -16.70
N PRO A 63 -17.42 -12.13 -16.83
CA PRO A 63 -17.45 -12.78 -18.12
C PRO A 63 -18.85 -12.67 -18.74
N HIS A 64 -18.93 -12.19 -19.98
CA HIS A 64 -20.14 -12.15 -20.80
C HIS A 64 -19.87 -12.73 -22.21
N SER A 65 -20.90 -12.82 -23.06
CA SER A 65 -20.85 -13.54 -24.34
C SER A 65 -19.80 -13.02 -25.33
N THR A 66 -19.42 -11.75 -25.21
CA THR A 66 -18.47 -11.07 -26.12
C THR A 66 -17.10 -10.79 -25.49
N GLY A 67 -16.87 -11.20 -24.23
CA GLY A 67 -15.58 -11.02 -23.57
C GLY A 67 -15.66 -10.88 -22.04
N ASN A 68 -14.55 -10.44 -21.46
CA ASN A 68 -14.41 -10.17 -20.03
C ASN A 68 -14.37 -8.65 -19.82
N THR A 69 -15.35 -8.10 -19.12
CA THR A 69 -15.44 -6.65 -18.85
C THR A 69 -15.44 -6.40 -17.34
N PRO A 70 -14.71 -5.39 -16.83
CA PRO A 70 -14.72 -5.06 -15.41
C PRO A 70 -16.12 -4.58 -14.98
N LEU A 71 -16.51 -4.93 -13.75
CA LEU A 71 -17.83 -4.63 -13.20
C LEU A 71 -18.15 -3.11 -13.21
N LYS A 72 -17.11 -2.27 -13.06
CA LYS A 72 -17.21 -0.81 -13.04
C LYS A 72 -17.79 -0.20 -14.32
N ASP A 73 -17.58 -0.86 -15.46
CA ASP A 73 -18.05 -0.36 -16.76
C ASP A 73 -19.47 -0.84 -17.07
N LEU A 74 -19.91 -1.93 -16.43
CA LEU A 74 -21.23 -2.53 -16.62
C LEU A 74 -22.28 -2.06 -15.60
N ALA A 75 -21.84 -1.56 -14.45
CA ALA A 75 -22.72 -1.18 -13.36
C ALA A 75 -22.21 0.02 -12.57
N GLN A 76 -23.15 0.83 -12.08
CA GLN A 76 -22.89 1.95 -11.19
C GLN A 76 -22.91 1.47 -9.74
N VAL A 77 -21.80 1.70 -9.01
CA VAL A 77 -21.69 1.35 -7.59
C VAL A 77 -21.91 2.59 -6.72
N ILE A 78 -22.92 2.56 -5.86
CA ILE A 78 -23.27 3.64 -4.93
C ILE A 78 -23.16 3.13 -3.50
N VAL A 79 -22.53 3.91 -2.62
CA VAL A 79 -22.49 3.62 -1.18
C VAL A 79 -23.77 4.14 -0.55
N LYS A 80 -24.70 3.25 -0.16
CA LYS A 80 -25.92 3.63 0.56
C LYS A 80 -25.64 3.85 2.04
N ASP A 81 -24.99 2.87 2.65
CA ASP A 81 -24.56 2.89 4.05
C ASP A 81 -23.11 2.41 4.15
N PRO A 82 -22.40 2.68 5.25
CA PRO A 82 -21.05 2.15 5.48
C PRO A 82 -20.92 0.61 5.39
N GLN A 83 -22.06 -0.10 5.37
CA GLN A 83 -22.18 -1.54 5.28
C GLN A 83 -23.00 -2.02 4.07
N ASN A 84 -23.51 -1.13 3.22
CA ASN A 84 -24.36 -1.50 2.09
C ASN A 84 -23.88 -0.78 0.83
N LEU A 85 -23.40 -1.54 -0.16
CA LEU A 85 -23.25 -1.06 -1.52
C LEU A 85 -24.52 -1.39 -2.31
N ILE A 86 -24.95 -0.45 -3.15
CA ILE A 86 -25.93 -0.69 -4.20
C ILE A 86 -25.17 -0.71 -5.52
N VAL A 87 -25.35 -1.78 -6.28
CA VAL A 87 -24.84 -1.92 -7.64
C VAL A 87 -26.04 -1.84 -8.58
N THR A 88 -26.17 -0.75 -9.30
CA THR A 88 -27.21 -0.54 -10.31
C THR A 88 -26.65 -0.92 -11.67
N VAL A 89 -27.20 -1.96 -12.27
CA VAL A 89 -26.76 -2.46 -13.58
C VAL A 89 -27.47 -1.68 -14.67
N GLN A 90 -26.74 -1.32 -15.74
CA GLN A 90 -27.33 -0.60 -16.88
C GLN A 90 -28.22 -1.52 -17.73
N ASP A 91 -27.82 -2.80 -17.86
CA ASP A 91 -28.57 -3.83 -18.58
C ASP A 91 -28.95 -4.99 -17.64
N ASN A 92 -30.25 -5.21 -17.50
CA ASN A 92 -30.81 -6.28 -16.68
C ASN A 92 -30.44 -7.69 -17.19
N SER A 93 -30.04 -7.85 -18.44
CA SER A 93 -29.58 -9.12 -18.99
C SER A 93 -28.29 -9.62 -18.31
N LEU A 94 -27.47 -8.70 -17.81
CA LEU A 94 -26.18 -8.97 -17.17
C LEU A 94 -26.26 -9.20 -15.66
N LEU A 95 -27.44 -8.97 -15.04
CA LEU A 95 -27.64 -9.11 -13.59
C LEU A 95 -27.18 -10.48 -13.07
N LYS A 96 -27.54 -11.57 -13.75
CA LYS A 96 -27.16 -12.94 -13.35
C LYS A 96 -25.67 -13.21 -13.48
N ALA A 97 -25.03 -12.65 -14.51
CA ALA A 97 -23.58 -12.78 -14.71
C ALA A 97 -22.81 -12.03 -13.62
N ILE A 98 -23.29 -10.84 -13.26
CA ILE A 98 -22.72 -10.00 -12.20
C ILE A 98 -22.90 -10.65 -10.83
N ASP A 99 -24.08 -11.15 -10.50
CA ASP A 99 -24.34 -11.87 -9.23
C ASP A 99 -23.38 -13.05 -9.07
N LYS A 100 -23.22 -13.86 -10.12
CA LYS A 100 -22.29 -14.99 -10.13
C LYS A 100 -20.83 -14.57 -10.00
N ALA A 101 -20.42 -13.52 -10.71
CA ALA A 101 -19.05 -12.99 -10.64
C ALA A 101 -18.71 -12.46 -9.24
N ILE A 102 -19.64 -11.75 -8.59
CA ILE A 102 -19.46 -11.26 -7.22
C ILE A 102 -19.38 -12.42 -6.22
N ARG A 103 -20.26 -13.42 -6.34
CA ARG A 103 -20.24 -14.61 -5.47
C ARG A 103 -18.96 -15.45 -5.61
N THR A 104 -18.44 -15.52 -6.84
CA THR A 104 -17.23 -16.31 -7.17
C THR A 104 -15.94 -15.52 -6.88
N SER A 105 -16.03 -14.20 -6.70
CA SER A 105 -14.88 -13.38 -6.34
C SER A 105 -14.32 -13.78 -4.97
N GLU A 106 -13.01 -13.62 -4.79
CA GLU A 106 -12.29 -13.91 -3.54
C GLU A 106 -12.77 -13.04 -2.34
N LEU A 107 -13.72 -12.13 -2.58
CA LEU A 107 -14.27 -11.21 -1.60
C LEU A 107 -15.35 -11.85 -0.70
N ASN A 108 -15.84 -13.06 -1.03
CA ASN A 108 -16.86 -13.80 -0.25
C ASN A 108 -18.10 -12.94 0.08
N LEU A 109 -18.57 -12.14 -0.88
CA LEU A 109 -19.72 -11.26 -0.71
C LEU A 109 -21.00 -11.98 -1.15
N ASN A 110 -22.10 -11.74 -0.44
CA ASN A 110 -23.42 -12.29 -0.78
C ASN A 110 -24.34 -11.18 -1.32
N PRO A 111 -24.35 -10.92 -2.63
CA PRO A 111 -25.31 -10.01 -3.25
C PRO A 111 -26.77 -10.44 -3.01
N LEU A 112 -27.64 -9.46 -2.79
CA LEU A 112 -29.09 -9.59 -2.65
C LEU A 112 -29.74 -8.85 -3.83
N GLU A 113 -30.63 -9.51 -4.55
CA GLU A 113 -31.38 -8.87 -5.63
C GLU A 113 -32.39 -7.86 -5.06
N ASP A 114 -32.44 -6.67 -5.66
CA ASP A 114 -33.39 -5.60 -5.36
C ASP A 114 -34.05 -5.13 -6.67
N THR A 115 -35.16 -4.40 -6.60
CA THR A 115 -36.03 -4.08 -7.76
C THR A 115 -35.34 -3.24 -8.84
N LYS A 116 -34.20 -2.62 -8.53
CA LYS A 116 -33.42 -1.75 -9.43
C LYS A 116 -31.92 -2.10 -9.49
N GLY A 117 -31.48 -3.23 -8.92
CA GLY A 117 -30.05 -3.59 -8.86
C GLY A 117 -29.71 -4.67 -7.84
N LEU A 118 -28.41 -4.80 -7.51
CA LEU A 118 -27.89 -5.73 -6.52
C LEU A 118 -27.45 -4.96 -5.27
N ARG A 119 -27.99 -5.32 -4.11
CA ARG A 119 -27.53 -4.83 -2.82
C ARG A 119 -26.45 -5.77 -2.28
N ILE A 120 -25.26 -5.26 -2.06
CA ILE A 120 -24.16 -6.00 -1.49
C ILE A 120 -23.98 -5.56 -0.04
N PRO A 121 -24.50 -6.32 0.93
CA PRO A 121 -24.18 -6.11 2.32
C PRO A 121 -22.70 -6.42 2.50
N ILE A 122 -21.93 -5.40 2.85
CA ILE A 122 -20.55 -5.57 3.29
C ILE A 122 -20.64 -5.87 4.78
N PRO A 123 -20.37 -7.13 5.18
CA PRO A 123 -20.42 -7.48 6.58
C PRO A 123 -19.39 -6.60 7.30
N LYS A 124 -19.78 -6.07 8.48
CA LYS A 124 -19.01 -5.06 9.23
C LYS A 124 -17.57 -5.50 9.51
N HIS A 125 -17.34 -6.80 9.46
CA HIS A 125 -16.06 -7.46 9.27
C HIS A 125 -16.30 -8.68 8.38
N VAL A 126 -15.24 -9.30 7.85
CA VAL A 126 -15.25 -10.76 7.75
C VAL A 126 -15.66 -11.30 9.12
N THR A 127 -16.95 -11.56 9.34
CA THR A 127 -17.49 -12.41 10.40
C THR A 127 -18.96 -12.74 10.12
N PRO A 128 -19.33 -14.03 10.07
CA PRO A 128 -20.73 -14.45 10.12
C PRO A 128 -21.33 -14.20 11.50
N LEU A 129 -22.62 -13.90 11.52
CA LEU A 129 -23.50 -13.55 12.64
C LEU A 129 -23.57 -14.62 13.77
N PHE A 130 -22.82 -15.71 13.69
CA PHE A 130 -22.82 -16.82 14.65
C PHE A 130 -21.64 -16.83 15.63
N LEU A 131 -20.77 -15.82 15.63
CA LEU A 131 -19.47 -15.83 16.33
C LEU A 131 -19.36 -14.91 17.57
N THR A 132 -20.46 -14.62 18.25
CA THR A 132 -20.36 -13.87 19.52
C THR A 132 -19.85 -14.70 20.71
N PHE A 133 -19.68 -16.02 20.59
CA PHE A 133 -19.16 -16.86 21.68
C PHE A 133 -18.36 -18.09 21.18
N SER A 134 -17.25 -17.90 20.44
CA SER A 134 -16.38 -19.04 20.08
C SER A 134 -14.87 -18.68 20.21
N PRO A 135 -13.99 -19.59 20.69
CA PRO A 135 -12.57 -19.31 20.99
C PRO A 135 -11.69 -18.97 19.76
N THR A 136 -12.29 -18.91 18.58
CA THR A 136 -11.62 -18.76 17.27
C THR A 136 -11.42 -17.29 16.86
N THR A 137 -12.10 -16.33 17.49
CA THR A 137 -12.01 -14.88 17.20
C THR A 137 -10.70 -14.23 17.65
N ASN A 138 -10.04 -14.75 18.70
CA ASN A 138 -8.72 -14.26 19.11
C ASN A 138 -7.65 -14.51 18.04
N LYS A 139 -7.68 -15.68 17.39
CA LYS A 139 -6.66 -16.08 16.40
C LYS A 139 -6.64 -15.17 15.15
N SER A 140 -7.79 -14.64 14.72
CA SER A 140 -7.84 -13.75 13.53
C SER A 140 -7.41 -12.31 13.85
N ARG A 141 -7.77 -11.78 15.03
CA ARG A 141 -7.27 -10.49 15.51
C ARG A 141 -5.76 -10.53 15.76
N GLU A 142 -5.27 -11.61 16.36
CA GLU A 142 -3.83 -11.86 16.55
C GLU A 142 -3.08 -11.95 15.22
N LYS A 143 -3.66 -12.60 14.20
CA LYS A 143 -3.09 -12.61 12.84
C LYS A 143 -3.00 -11.20 12.23
N LEU A 144 -4.05 -10.38 12.36
CA LEU A 144 -4.03 -9.00 11.87
C LEU A 144 -2.99 -8.14 12.59
N VAL A 145 -2.85 -8.29 13.91
CA VAL A 145 -1.80 -7.62 14.69
C VAL A 145 -0.42 -8.09 14.24
N THR A 146 -0.25 -9.38 13.94
CA THR A 146 1.02 -9.94 13.46
C THR A 146 1.40 -9.37 12.09
N ILE A 147 0.44 -9.25 11.16
CA ILE A 147 0.63 -8.62 9.85
C ILE A 147 0.97 -7.13 10.02
N ALA A 148 0.26 -6.42 10.91
CA ALA A 148 0.54 -5.02 11.19
C ALA A 148 1.98 -4.83 11.72
N LYS A 149 2.41 -5.67 12.66
CA LYS A 149 3.79 -5.70 13.17
C LYS A 149 4.81 -5.98 12.08
N LYS A 150 4.55 -6.96 11.21
CA LYS A 150 5.44 -7.28 10.07
C LYS A 150 5.60 -6.08 9.13
N ASN A 151 4.51 -5.37 8.84
CA ASN A 151 4.53 -4.19 7.98
C ASN A 151 5.31 -3.02 8.61
N ALA A 152 5.19 -2.81 9.93
CA ALA A 152 6.02 -1.82 10.62
C ALA A 152 7.50 -2.19 10.63
N GLU A 153 7.82 -3.47 10.83
CA GLU A 153 9.22 -3.93 10.80
C GLU A 153 9.85 -3.72 9.42
N ASN A 154 9.12 -4.01 8.35
CA ASN A 154 9.55 -3.70 6.99
C ASN A 154 9.78 -2.19 6.79
N ALA A 155 8.93 -1.33 7.35
CA ALA A 155 9.12 0.12 7.29
C ALA A 155 10.35 0.59 8.07
N ARG A 156 10.60 0.02 9.26
CA ARG A 156 11.82 0.28 10.05
C ARG A 156 13.09 -0.15 9.32
N GLN A 157 13.07 -1.31 8.68
CA GLN A 157 14.20 -1.78 7.87
C GLN A 157 14.50 -0.81 6.72
N LYS A 158 13.46 -0.29 6.04
CA LYS A 158 13.62 0.73 5.00
C LYS A 158 14.23 2.03 5.55
N ILE A 159 13.75 2.55 6.68
CA ILE A 159 14.35 3.73 7.32
C ILE A 159 15.82 3.47 7.68
N ARG A 160 16.14 2.29 8.22
CA ARG A 160 17.52 1.91 8.53
C ARG A 160 18.40 1.90 7.29
N HIS A 161 17.87 1.42 6.16
CA HIS A 161 18.56 1.43 4.88
C HIS A 161 18.82 2.85 4.38
N VAL A 162 17.80 3.72 4.35
CA VAL A 162 17.96 5.14 3.98
C VAL A 162 18.98 5.84 4.89
N ARG A 163 18.99 5.53 6.19
CA ARG A 163 20.01 6.04 7.12
C ARG A 163 21.42 5.58 6.74
N GLN A 164 21.60 4.31 6.38
CA GLN A 164 22.90 3.77 5.97
C GLN A 164 23.39 4.40 4.66
N GLU A 165 22.50 4.61 3.70
CA GLU A 165 22.79 5.31 2.45
C GLU A 165 23.21 6.76 2.72
N GLY A 166 22.40 7.52 3.46
CA GLY A 166 22.73 8.91 3.82
C GLY A 166 24.05 9.03 4.58
N LEU A 167 24.35 8.13 5.52
CA LEU A 167 25.65 8.13 6.21
C LEU A 167 26.82 7.75 5.29
N LYS A 168 26.58 6.91 4.28
CA LYS A 168 27.61 6.55 3.28
C LYS A 168 27.90 7.74 2.38
N ASP A 169 26.87 8.44 1.93
CA ASP A 169 27.00 9.62 1.07
C ASP A 169 27.68 10.77 1.80
N LEU A 170 27.29 11.05 3.05
CA LEU A 170 27.97 12.05 3.88
C LEU A 170 29.47 11.74 4.09
N LYS A 171 29.83 10.46 4.25
CA LYS A 171 31.23 10.05 4.37
C LYS A 171 32.03 10.24 3.08
N LYS A 172 31.38 10.07 1.91
CA LYS A 172 32.02 10.37 0.62
C LYS A 172 32.25 11.87 0.49
N ASP A 173 31.24 12.69 0.77
CA ASP A 173 31.34 14.15 0.67
C ASP A 173 32.48 14.68 1.56
N VAL A 174 32.61 14.18 2.80
CA VAL A 174 33.72 14.55 3.70
C VAL A 174 35.08 14.14 3.13
N ARG A 175 35.18 12.99 2.47
CA ARG A 175 36.42 12.55 1.80
C ARG A 175 36.73 13.40 0.56
N ASP A 176 35.70 13.84 -0.15
CA ASP A 176 35.80 14.58 -1.40
C ASP A 176 36.01 16.10 -1.14
N GLY A 177 36.18 16.50 0.12
CA GLY A 177 36.65 17.83 0.54
C GLY A 177 35.66 18.61 1.42
N PHE A 178 34.52 18.03 1.79
CA PHE A 178 33.55 18.70 2.66
C PHE A 178 34.08 18.82 4.10
N PRO A 179 33.92 20.00 4.77
CA PRO A 179 34.41 20.20 6.12
C PRO A 179 33.84 19.19 7.12
N VAL A 180 34.73 18.55 7.90
CA VAL A 180 34.36 17.52 8.90
C VAL A 180 33.39 18.08 9.96
N ASP A 181 33.60 19.31 10.41
CA ASP A 181 32.75 19.95 11.42
C ASP A 181 31.32 20.16 10.93
N ASP A 182 31.15 20.60 9.68
CA ASP A 182 29.84 20.78 9.08
C ASP A 182 29.18 19.43 8.74
N GLY A 183 29.98 18.44 8.34
CA GLY A 183 29.52 17.06 8.15
C GLY A 183 28.97 16.46 9.45
N ASN A 184 29.65 16.68 10.57
CA ASN A 184 29.18 16.25 11.88
C ASN A 184 27.88 16.95 12.32
N LYS A 185 27.71 18.26 12.01
CA LYS A 185 26.45 18.97 12.26
C LYS A 185 25.30 18.40 11.42
N LEU A 186 25.55 18.12 10.14
CA LEU A 186 24.59 17.51 9.23
C LEU A 186 24.19 16.09 9.67
N ALA A 187 25.15 15.25 10.10
CA ALA A 187 24.88 13.93 10.65
C ALA A 187 23.95 14.00 11.88
N LYS A 188 24.19 14.96 12.79
CA LYS A 188 23.33 15.16 13.98
C LYS A 188 21.91 15.57 13.58
N LYS A 189 21.76 16.52 12.65
CA LYS A 189 20.43 16.93 12.15
C LYS A 189 19.70 15.75 11.50
N PHE A 190 20.39 14.99 10.67
CA PHE A 190 19.84 13.81 10.02
C PHE A 190 19.40 12.74 11.01
N GLN A 191 20.19 12.49 12.07
CA GLN A 191 19.81 11.54 13.11
C GLN A 191 18.52 11.96 13.83
N VAL A 192 18.33 13.26 14.12
CA VAL A 192 17.08 13.78 14.71
C VAL A 192 15.88 13.51 13.79
N ILE A 193 16.04 13.70 12.48
CA ILE A 193 14.99 13.43 11.49
C ILE A 193 14.66 11.92 11.45
N VAL A 194 15.68 11.06 11.42
CA VAL A 194 15.51 9.60 11.47
C VAL A 194 14.76 9.17 12.73
N ASP A 195 15.14 9.71 13.88
CA ASP A 195 14.52 9.37 15.17
C ASP A 195 13.04 9.80 15.21
N LYS A 196 12.72 10.95 14.62
CA LYS A 196 11.34 11.42 14.45
C LYS A 196 10.52 10.43 13.61
N TYR A 197 10.96 10.08 12.41
CA TYR A 197 10.21 9.14 11.55
C TYR A 197 10.14 7.72 12.12
N THR A 198 11.15 7.30 12.89
CA THR A 198 11.12 6.01 13.60
C THR A 198 10.02 6.01 14.68
N LYS A 199 9.91 7.10 15.45
CA LYS A 199 8.81 7.28 16.43
C LYS A 199 7.45 7.35 15.74
N ASP A 200 7.34 8.04 14.61
CA ASP A 200 6.10 8.12 13.85
C ASP A 200 5.61 6.73 13.41
N ILE A 201 6.51 5.83 12.98
CA ILE A 201 6.15 4.43 12.68
C ILE A 201 5.59 3.73 13.93
N ASP A 202 6.23 3.89 15.08
CA ASP A 202 5.80 3.27 16.33
C ASP A 202 4.42 3.77 16.78
N ASP A 203 4.17 5.07 16.65
CA ASP A 203 2.90 5.68 17.02
C ASP A 203 1.78 5.26 16.05
N VAL A 204 2.08 5.18 14.75
CA VAL A 204 1.14 4.67 13.74
C VAL A 204 0.82 3.19 14.01
N LEU A 205 1.79 2.36 14.38
CA LEU A 205 1.56 0.97 14.77
C LEU A 205 0.74 0.85 16.06
N LYS A 206 1.04 1.67 17.09
CA LYS A 206 0.27 1.67 18.35
C LYS A 206 -1.18 2.07 18.11
N ALA A 207 -1.41 3.15 17.35
CA ALA A 207 -2.75 3.58 16.97
C ALA A 207 -3.50 2.47 16.24
N LYS A 208 -2.84 1.80 15.28
CA LYS A 208 -3.46 0.72 14.52
C LYS A 208 -3.74 -0.52 15.38
N THR A 209 -2.85 -0.87 16.30
CA THR A 209 -3.03 -2.01 17.19
C THR A 209 -4.19 -1.79 18.16
N LYS A 210 -4.28 -0.58 18.75
CA LYS A 210 -5.42 -0.17 19.58
C LYS A 210 -6.73 -0.20 18.79
N GLU A 211 -6.72 0.29 17.55
CA GLU A 211 -7.88 0.25 16.67
C GLU A 211 -8.33 -1.19 16.37
N ILE A 212 -7.40 -2.13 16.15
CA ILE A 212 -7.73 -3.55 15.91
C ILE A 212 -8.24 -4.24 17.19
N GLN A 213 -7.72 -3.87 18.36
CA GLN A 213 -8.16 -4.42 19.65
C GLN A 213 -9.53 -3.89 20.08
N ASN A 214 -9.83 -2.61 19.78
CA ASN A 214 -11.10 -1.97 20.11
C ASN A 214 -12.20 -2.18 19.05
N SER A 215 -11.87 -2.81 17.91
CA SER A 215 -12.80 -3.13 16.82
C SER A 215 -13.26 -4.57 16.86
#